data_AF-A0A401FIF2-F1
#
_entry.id   AF-A0A401FIF2-F1
#
_cell.length_a   1.000
_cell.length_b   1.000
_cell.length_c   1.000
_cell.angle_alpha   90.00
_cell.angle_beta   90.00
_cell.angle_gamma   90.00
#
_symmetry.space_group_name_H-M   'P 1'
#
loop_
_entity.id
_entity.type
_entity.pdbx_description
1 polymer ?
#
loop_
_entity_poly.entity_id
_entity_poly.type
_entity_poly.pdbx_seq_one_letter_code
_entity_poly.pdbx_strand_id
1 'polypeptide(L)'
;MGIVFHSLLPIIPVSLSIVLAAIITPTDSLAFSSVTQGINIPKDVSGALETESLFNDASGIVIFNLAIVAYSTGKFSFASGLTNFAISFFGGIIIGLIAGRIFSAIQDFLVSKSMDTSTVLLPLSLMSPIAIYQIAEWCHASGILAVVAAGILQGIFSTRLRLTATDVQLVINSSWQVISSLLSGIVFVLLGVTIPTVISKMTSVSNHLLVELLILSVVLYSGMLLIRFLWTRFNLVRLQAEKRVFNSTKDSFIVAIGGIHGTITLSMALSIPFTANGQNFPFRNEIIFVATIVILLSLIVPTIVLPLMLERKEKPDEATFNNFRNQMVDYSSTRIKQAPNIDISDRNYVLEMLASQKKSGHTDSKKINDIMREINNIQYQSMMDLLGSSETDKRIANMLSRRFVTNPDTQGSFIKKLRLTFRLLFSRRRTKKIRRRVNEYEKSLTNSNQNKLPERTRLEKSASNQIVSANQSNQDSSKSIQNEFRNRMSELRDQIDTLSFQRINEYLDSIEDNDNVSEVAFARSAITFRHRRGSKNSAYQKDLLITALQYEYQFISTQFKQGNIDKDLSDRLNQSVATDQMVYLQSIDDN
;
A
#
# COMPACT_ATOMS: atom_id res chain seq x y z
N MET A 1 -33.70 -16.85 21.02
CA MET A 1 -34.23 -15.47 21.06
C MET A 1 -35.68 -15.37 20.62
N GLY A 2 -36.07 -15.90 19.46
CA GLY A 2 -37.46 -15.79 18.97
C GLY A 2 -38.51 -16.33 19.95
N ILE A 3 -38.25 -17.48 20.58
CA ILE A 3 -39.13 -18.03 21.63
C ILE A 3 -39.22 -17.07 22.83
N VAL A 4 -38.08 -16.54 23.30
CA VAL A 4 -38.05 -15.57 24.42
C VAL A 4 -38.89 -14.34 24.11
N PHE A 5 -38.78 -13.81 22.89
CA PHE A 5 -39.58 -12.66 22.45
C PHE A 5 -41.07 -12.99 22.39
N HIS A 6 -41.45 -14.15 21.83
CA HIS A 6 -42.85 -14.59 21.79
C HIS A 6 -43.41 -14.84 23.20
N SER A 7 -42.63 -15.42 24.11
CA SER A 7 -43.06 -15.65 25.49
C SER A 7 -43.30 -14.35 26.27
N LEU A 8 -42.50 -13.30 25.99
CA LEU A 8 -42.63 -12.00 26.63
C LEU A 8 -43.71 -11.12 25.98
N LEU A 9 -43.95 -11.25 24.67
CA LEU A 9 -45.04 -10.61 23.94
C LEU A 9 -45.85 -11.63 23.12
N PRO A 10 -46.77 -12.39 23.77
CA PRO A 10 -47.54 -13.45 23.10
C PRO A 10 -48.43 -12.97 21.95
N ILE A 11 -48.73 -11.67 21.91
CA ILE A 11 -49.52 -11.05 20.85
C ILE A 11 -48.80 -11.06 19.49
N ILE A 12 -47.46 -11.16 19.50
CA ILE A 12 -46.66 -11.20 18.28
C ILE A 12 -46.54 -12.65 17.80
N PRO A 13 -46.93 -12.96 16.54
CA PRO A 13 -46.82 -14.29 15.97
C PRO A 13 -45.37 -14.83 16.00
N VAL A 14 -45.23 -16.13 16.23
CA VAL A 14 -43.92 -16.82 16.29
C VAL A 14 -43.06 -16.53 15.05
N SER A 15 -43.65 -16.46 13.85
CA SER A 15 -42.93 -16.11 12.62
C SER A 15 -42.26 -14.74 12.72
N LEU A 16 -42.95 -13.72 13.24
CA LEU A 16 -42.39 -12.38 13.44
C LEU A 16 -41.35 -12.35 14.56
N SER A 17 -41.50 -13.22 15.57
CA SER A 17 -40.47 -13.40 16.60
C SER A 17 -39.20 -14.05 16.05
N ILE A 18 -39.33 -14.96 15.09
CA ILE A 18 -38.21 -15.54 14.35
C ILE A 18 -37.59 -14.49 13.42
N VAL A 19 -38.38 -13.62 12.78
CA VAL A 19 -37.87 -12.47 12.01
C VAL A 19 -36.97 -11.60 12.90
N LEU A 20 -37.44 -11.20 14.08
CA LEU A 20 -36.63 -10.42 15.01
C LEU A 20 -35.35 -11.17 15.39
N ALA A 21 -35.45 -12.46 15.72
CA ALA A 21 -34.28 -13.27 16.05
C ALA A 21 -33.27 -13.33 14.89
N ALA A 22 -33.75 -13.48 13.65
CA ALA A 22 -32.91 -13.52 12.45
C ALA A 22 -32.20 -12.19 12.19
N ILE A 23 -32.83 -11.07 12.56
CA ILE A 23 -32.24 -9.72 12.50
C ILE A 23 -31.14 -9.55 13.55
N ILE A 24 -31.40 -9.95 14.81
CA ILE A 24 -30.50 -9.65 15.93
C ILE A 24 -29.47 -10.75 16.23
N THR A 25 -29.44 -11.86 15.50
CA THR A 25 -28.46 -12.93 15.75
C THR A 25 -27.15 -12.76 14.97
N PRO A 26 -27.14 -12.34 13.69
CA PRO A 26 -25.92 -12.16 12.93
C PRO A 26 -25.00 -11.11 13.55
N THR A 27 -23.70 -11.39 13.55
CA THR A 27 -22.67 -10.48 14.10
C THR A 27 -21.57 -10.29 13.09
N ASP A 28 -20.96 -9.10 13.10
CA ASP A 28 -20.05 -8.63 12.07
C ASP A 28 -18.63 -8.41 12.62
N SER A 29 -17.69 -9.17 12.04
CA SER A 29 -16.28 -9.09 12.41
C SER A 29 -15.61 -7.81 11.94
N LEU A 30 -16.13 -7.12 10.91
CA LEU A 30 -15.62 -5.84 10.45
C LEU A 30 -15.96 -4.72 11.45
N ALA A 31 -17.20 -4.72 11.94
CA ALA A 31 -17.63 -3.82 13.01
C ALA A 31 -16.81 -4.06 14.29
N PHE A 32 -16.61 -5.33 14.67
CA PHE A 32 -15.74 -5.72 15.79
C PHE A 32 -14.31 -5.21 15.63
N SER A 33 -13.69 -5.43 14.46
CA SER A 33 -12.31 -5.01 14.19
C SER A 33 -12.14 -3.48 14.24
N SER A 34 -13.16 -2.74 13.83
CA SER A 34 -13.17 -1.28 13.88
C SER A 34 -13.25 -0.75 15.31
N VAL A 35 -14.11 -1.34 16.14
CA VAL A 35 -14.27 -0.96 17.56
C VAL A 35 -13.03 -1.32 18.39
N THR A 36 -12.35 -2.39 18.01
CA THR A 36 -11.20 -2.92 18.75
C THR A 36 -9.85 -2.48 18.18
N GLN A 37 -9.87 -1.51 17.27
CA GLN A 37 -8.67 -0.92 16.69
C GLN A 37 -7.80 -0.31 17.79
N GLY A 38 -6.55 -0.77 17.88
CA GLY A 38 -5.60 -0.31 18.90
C GLY A 38 -5.70 -1.02 20.26
N ILE A 39 -6.45 -2.12 20.36
CA ILE A 39 -6.55 -2.96 21.56
C ILE A 39 -5.92 -4.33 21.29
N ASN A 40 -5.21 -4.90 22.27
CA ASN A 40 -4.60 -6.21 22.14
C ASN A 40 -5.63 -7.32 22.41
N ILE A 41 -6.16 -7.91 21.35
CA ILE A 41 -7.12 -9.03 21.43
C ILE A 41 -6.37 -10.35 21.22
N PRO A 42 -6.64 -11.39 22.01
CA PRO A 42 -6.11 -12.73 21.75
C PRO A 42 -6.44 -13.20 20.34
N LYS A 43 -5.44 -13.70 19.61
CA LYS A 43 -5.59 -14.13 18.20
C LYS A 43 -6.70 -15.18 18.00
N ASP A 44 -6.86 -16.07 18.97
CA ASP A 44 -7.87 -17.12 18.95
C ASP A 44 -9.30 -16.54 19.00
N VAL A 45 -9.51 -15.45 19.74
CA VAL A 45 -10.79 -14.75 19.81
C VAL A 45 -11.09 -14.05 18.50
N SER A 46 -10.14 -13.28 17.95
CA SER A 46 -10.35 -12.57 16.69
C SER A 46 -10.61 -13.52 15.52
N GLY A 47 -9.85 -14.62 15.43
CA GLY A 47 -10.03 -15.61 14.37
C GLY A 47 -11.37 -16.34 14.49
N ALA A 48 -11.78 -16.72 15.70
CA ALA A 48 -13.08 -17.35 15.92
C ALA A 48 -14.23 -16.43 15.49
N LEU A 49 -14.21 -15.15 15.90
CA LEU A 49 -15.25 -14.17 15.54
C LEU A 49 -15.32 -13.90 14.04
N GLU A 50 -14.18 -13.89 13.34
CA GLU A 50 -14.11 -13.71 11.88
C GLU A 50 -14.69 -14.91 11.12
N THR A 51 -14.41 -16.13 11.59
CA THR A 51 -15.01 -17.33 10.98
C THR A 51 -16.51 -17.42 11.28
N GLU A 52 -16.95 -17.01 12.47
CA GLU A 52 -18.36 -17.05 12.88
C GLU A 52 -19.21 -16.04 12.07
N SER A 53 -18.73 -14.80 11.91
CA SER A 53 -19.46 -13.74 11.19
C SER A 53 -19.77 -14.13 9.74
N LEU A 54 -18.80 -14.74 9.04
CA LEU A 54 -18.93 -15.16 7.66
C LEU A 54 -20.13 -16.09 7.42
N PHE A 55 -20.35 -17.05 8.34
CA PHE A 55 -21.48 -17.99 8.24
C PHE A 55 -22.78 -17.42 8.83
N ASN A 56 -22.67 -16.58 9.86
CA ASN A 56 -23.83 -16.00 10.56
C ASN A 56 -24.64 -15.08 9.64
N ASP A 57 -23.97 -14.27 8.81
CA ASP A 57 -24.65 -13.34 7.89
C ASP A 57 -25.53 -14.09 6.89
N ALA A 58 -24.99 -15.11 6.22
CA ALA A 58 -25.72 -15.93 5.27
C ALA A 58 -26.91 -16.64 5.96
N SER A 59 -26.66 -17.25 7.13
CA SER A 59 -27.68 -17.99 7.87
C SER A 59 -28.82 -17.07 8.36
N GLY A 60 -28.49 -15.85 8.81
CA GLY A 60 -29.47 -14.86 9.23
C GLY A 60 -30.43 -14.46 8.11
N ILE A 61 -29.92 -14.19 6.90
CA ILE A 61 -30.73 -13.81 5.74
C ILE A 61 -31.70 -14.92 5.36
N VAL A 62 -31.23 -16.17 5.43
CA VAL A 62 -32.04 -17.35 5.16
C VAL A 62 -33.21 -17.47 6.15
N ILE A 63 -32.91 -17.40 7.45
CA ILE A 63 -33.93 -17.54 8.49
C ILE A 63 -34.93 -16.37 8.39
N PHE A 64 -34.45 -15.15 8.12
CA PHE A 64 -35.28 -13.96 7.91
C PHE A 64 -36.28 -14.16 6.77
N ASN A 65 -35.81 -14.56 5.58
CA ASN A 65 -36.66 -14.77 4.42
C ASN A 65 -37.69 -15.89 4.65
N LEU A 66 -37.27 -17.02 5.24
CA LEU A 66 -38.17 -18.10 5.60
C LEU A 66 -39.27 -17.64 6.56
N ALA A 67 -38.92 -16.81 7.55
CA ALA A 67 -39.87 -16.30 8.53
C ALA A 67 -40.87 -15.30 7.92
N ILE A 68 -40.43 -14.43 7.01
CA ILE A 68 -41.30 -13.49 6.28
C ILE A 68 -42.27 -14.24 5.35
N VAL A 69 -41.79 -15.26 4.63
CA VAL A 69 -42.62 -16.10 3.77
C VAL A 69 -43.63 -16.90 4.59
N ALA A 70 -43.20 -17.50 5.70
CA ALA A 70 -44.09 -18.23 6.62
C ALA A 70 -45.18 -17.32 7.19
N TYR A 71 -44.84 -16.07 7.50
CA TYR A 71 -45.82 -15.08 7.94
C TYR A 71 -46.82 -14.70 6.83
N SER A 72 -46.33 -14.38 5.63
CA SER A 72 -47.16 -13.87 4.52
C SER A 72 -48.12 -14.91 3.94
N THR A 73 -47.71 -16.19 3.95
CA THR A 73 -48.49 -17.28 3.34
C THR A 73 -49.52 -17.90 4.28
N GLY A 74 -49.37 -17.73 5.60
CA GLY A 74 -50.27 -18.30 6.63
C GLY A 74 -50.31 -19.83 6.68
N LYS A 75 -49.68 -20.53 5.73
CA LYS A 75 -49.58 -21.99 5.64
C LYS A 75 -48.14 -22.38 5.90
N PHE A 76 -47.88 -22.91 7.09
CA PHE A 76 -46.58 -23.51 7.40
C PHE A 76 -46.48 -24.88 6.69
N SER A 77 -46.01 -24.87 5.45
CA SER A 77 -45.54 -26.10 4.80
C SER A 77 -44.02 -26.11 4.88
N PHE A 78 -43.50 -26.67 5.98
CA PHE A 78 -42.07 -26.81 6.23
C PHE A 78 -41.36 -27.44 5.03
N ALA A 79 -41.97 -28.47 4.43
CA ALA A 79 -41.42 -29.16 3.28
C ALA A 79 -41.31 -28.26 2.03
N SER A 80 -42.37 -27.54 1.65
CA SER A 80 -42.31 -26.67 0.46
C SER A 80 -41.45 -25.43 0.69
N GLY A 81 -41.45 -24.87 1.90
CA GLY A 81 -40.57 -23.77 2.29
C GLY A 81 -39.09 -24.18 2.23
N LEU A 82 -38.77 -25.37 2.76
CA LEU A 82 -37.42 -25.93 2.73
C LEU A 82 -36.98 -26.27 1.30
N THR A 83 -37.86 -26.80 0.45
CA THR A 83 -37.55 -27.07 -0.96
C THR A 83 -37.31 -25.78 -1.75
N ASN A 84 -38.20 -24.78 -1.63
CA ASN A 84 -38.02 -23.48 -2.30
C ASN A 84 -36.74 -22.79 -1.83
N PHE A 85 -36.45 -22.88 -0.54
CA PHE A 85 -35.20 -22.41 0.02
C PHE A 85 -33.99 -23.15 -0.55
N ALA A 86 -34.00 -24.48 -0.57
CA ALA A 86 -32.89 -25.28 -1.12
C ALA A 86 -32.64 -24.95 -2.60
N ILE A 87 -33.69 -24.80 -3.40
CA ILE A 87 -33.61 -24.39 -4.80
C ILE A 87 -32.99 -23.00 -4.90
N SER A 88 -33.47 -22.03 -4.12
CA SER A 88 -32.94 -20.66 -4.14
C SER A 88 -31.49 -20.58 -3.66
N PHE A 89 -31.13 -21.38 -2.65
CA PHE A 89 -29.80 -21.47 -2.04
C PHE A 89 -28.77 -22.09 -3.00
N PHE A 90 -29.02 -23.32 -3.45
CA PHE A 90 -28.11 -24.02 -4.36
C PHE A 90 -28.10 -23.37 -5.75
N GLY A 91 -29.27 -22.89 -6.22
CA GLY A 91 -29.37 -22.11 -7.45
C GLY A 91 -28.50 -20.85 -7.39
N GLY A 92 -28.54 -20.13 -6.26
CA GLY A 92 -27.70 -18.94 -6.04
C GLY A 92 -26.22 -19.28 -6.13
N ILE A 93 -25.77 -20.32 -5.42
CA ILE A 93 -24.38 -20.79 -5.47
C ILE A 93 -23.95 -21.15 -6.90
N ILE A 94 -24.74 -21.96 -7.60
CA ILE A 94 -24.40 -22.42 -8.97
C ILE A 94 -24.31 -21.23 -9.92
N ILE A 95 -25.30 -20.33 -9.90
CA ILE A 95 -25.31 -19.13 -10.76
C ILE A 95 -24.11 -18.23 -10.41
N GLY A 96 -23.82 -18.06 -9.12
CA GLY A 96 -22.67 -17.30 -8.64
C GLY A 96 -21.34 -17.85 -9.15
N LEU A 97 -21.14 -19.17 -9.08
CA LEU A 97 -19.93 -19.82 -9.60
C LEU A 97 -19.78 -19.65 -11.12
N ILE A 98 -20.86 -19.84 -11.87
CA ILE A 98 -20.87 -19.69 -13.33
C ILE A 98 -20.59 -18.23 -13.71
N ALA A 99 -21.37 -17.29 -13.17
CA ALA A 99 -21.24 -15.87 -13.48
C ALA A 99 -19.89 -15.31 -13.00
N GLY A 100 -19.43 -15.69 -11.81
CA GLY A 100 -18.10 -15.34 -11.29
C GLY A 100 -16.97 -15.84 -12.20
N ARG A 101 -17.10 -17.05 -12.75
CA ARG A 101 -16.12 -17.59 -13.71
C ARG A 101 -16.11 -16.82 -15.03
N ILE A 102 -17.28 -16.39 -15.51
CA ILE A 102 -17.44 -15.57 -16.72
C ILE A 102 -16.81 -14.18 -16.50
N PHE A 103 -17.17 -13.49 -15.41
CA PHE A 103 -16.60 -12.19 -15.08
C PHE A 103 -15.08 -12.24 -14.91
N SER A 104 -14.56 -13.29 -14.27
CA SER A 104 -13.10 -13.50 -14.16
C SER A 104 -12.47 -13.72 -15.54
N ALA A 105 -13.09 -14.50 -16.43
CA ALA A 105 -12.59 -14.69 -17.80
C ALA A 105 -12.56 -13.38 -18.60
N ILE A 106 -13.59 -12.54 -18.43
CA ILE A 106 -13.66 -11.21 -19.08
C ILE A 106 -12.53 -10.31 -18.56
N GLN A 107 -12.28 -10.32 -17.25
CA GLN A 107 -11.17 -9.59 -16.64
C GLN A 107 -9.84 -10.06 -17.25
N ASP A 108 -9.55 -11.35 -17.24
CA ASP A 108 -8.31 -11.93 -17.80
C ASP A 108 -8.13 -11.55 -19.29
N PHE A 109 -9.21 -11.63 -20.07
CA PHE A 109 -9.19 -11.25 -21.48
C PHE A 109 -8.89 -9.75 -21.69
N LEU A 110 -9.49 -8.86 -20.90
CA LEU A 110 -9.26 -7.42 -21.00
C LEU A 110 -7.85 -7.02 -20.57
N VAL A 111 -7.34 -7.65 -19.51
CA VAL A 111 -5.95 -7.47 -19.04
C VAL A 111 -4.96 -7.89 -20.12
N SER A 112 -5.22 -8.98 -20.85
CA SER A 112 -4.34 -9.42 -21.93
C SER A 112 -4.26 -8.45 -23.12
N LYS A 113 -5.19 -7.48 -23.22
CA LYS A 113 -5.37 -6.62 -24.40
C LYS A 113 -5.13 -5.12 -24.14
N SER A 114 -5.06 -4.68 -22.88
CA SER A 114 -4.96 -3.25 -22.52
C SER A 114 -3.68 -2.93 -21.74
N MET A 115 -3.05 -1.78 -22.04
CA MET A 115 -1.86 -1.29 -21.34
C MET A 115 -2.17 -0.64 -19.99
N ASP A 116 -3.38 -0.08 -19.80
CA ASP A 116 -3.84 0.52 -18.53
C ASP A 116 -4.80 -0.40 -17.76
N THR A 117 -4.22 -1.36 -17.04
CA THR A 117 -4.96 -2.44 -16.36
C THR A 117 -5.91 -1.93 -15.26
N SER A 118 -5.54 -0.88 -14.51
CA SER A 118 -6.34 -0.36 -13.37
C SER A 118 -7.65 0.30 -13.80
N THR A 119 -7.64 1.08 -14.88
CA THR A 119 -8.79 1.88 -15.34
C THR A 119 -9.95 1.01 -15.81
N VAL A 120 -9.66 -0.19 -16.33
CA VAL A 120 -10.67 -1.14 -16.81
C VAL A 120 -11.10 -2.10 -15.70
N LEU A 121 -10.15 -2.56 -14.87
CA LEU A 121 -10.42 -3.60 -13.89
C LEU A 121 -11.25 -3.11 -12.70
N LEU A 122 -11.03 -1.87 -12.25
CA LEU A 122 -11.79 -1.30 -11.12
C LEU A 122 -13.29 -1.17 -11.44
N PRO A 123 -13.74 -0.50 -12.52
CA PRO A 123 -15.16 -0.42 -12.86
C PRO A 123 -15.81 -1.80 -13.05
N LEU A 124 -15.11 -2.74 -13.69
CA LEU A 124 -15.62 -4.09 -13.91
C LEU A 124 -15.80 -4.86 -12.59
N SER A 125 -14.86 -4.68 -11.65
CA SER A 125 -14.97 -5.22 -10.31
C SER A 125 -16.17 -4.64 -9.55
N LEU A 126 -16.43 -3.34 -9.67
CA LEU A 126 -17.60 -2.70 -9.03
C LEU A 126 -18.93 -3.14 -9.67
N MET A 127 -18.94 -3.37 -10.98
CA MET A 127 -20.14 -3.80 -11.71
C MET A 127 -20.48 -5.27 -11.47
N SER A 128 -19.50 -6.15 -11.29
CA SER A 128 -19.72 -7.59 -11.17
C SER A 128 -20.69 -8.01 -10.05
N PRO A 129 -20.60 -7.54 -8.79
CA PRO A 129 -21.55 -7.97 -7.76
C PRO A 129 -22.99 -7.53 -8.07
N ILE A 130 -23.20 -6.35 -8.63
CA ILE A 130 -24.53 -5.85 -8.99
C ILE A 130 -25.12 -6.70 -10.13
N ALA A 131 -24.33 -6.99 -11.16
CA ALA A 131 -24.77 -7.80 -12.28
C ALA A 131 -25.08 -9.24 -11.85
N ILE A 132 -24.21 -9.87 -11.06
CA ILE A 132 -24.39 -11.24 -10.57
C ILE A 132 -25.64 -11.34 -9.69
N TYR A 133 -25.83 -10.37 -8.79
CA TYR A 133 -27.05 -10.28 -7.97
C TYR A 133 -28.30 -10.25 -8.85
N GLN A 134 -28.34 -9.36 -9.84
CA GLN A 134 -29.51 -9.19 -10.68
C GLN A 134 -29.82 -10.42 -11.55
N ILE A 135 -28.78 -11.08 -12.08
CA ILE A 135 -28.92 -12.31 -12.88
C ILE A 135 -29.54 -13.43 -12.02
N ALA A 136 -29.05 -13.60 -10.79
CA ALA A 136 -29.56 -14.62 -9.89
C ALA A 136 -31.03 -14.37 -9.48
N GLU A 137 -31.39 -13.11 -9.20
CA GLU A 137 -32.78 -12.73 -8.90
C GLU A 137 -33.73 -13.00 -10.08
N TRP A 138 -33.30 -12.74 -11.33
CA TRP A 138 -34.08 -13.10 -12.52
C TRP A 138 -34.30 -14.61 -12.68
N CYS A 139 -33.39 -15.43 -12.15
CA CYS A 139 -33.54 -16.88 -12.10
C CYS A 139 -34.28 -17.37 -10.85
N HIS A 140 -34.88 -16.48 -10.06
CA HIS A 140 -35.53 -16.79 -8.78
C HIS A 140 -34.59 -17.48 -7.76
N ALA A 141 -33.30 -17.24 -7.89
CA ALA A 141 -32.26 -17.73 -6.98
C ALA A 141 -31.79 -16.60 -6.06
N SER A 142 -31.11 -16.94 -4.98
CA SER A 142 -30.63 -15.93 -4.03
C SER A 142 -29.49 -15.10 -4.64
N GLY A 143 -29.75 -13.82 -4.92
CA GLY A 143 -28.73 -12.91 -5.46
C GLY A 143 -27.54 -12.71 -4.53
N ILE A 144 -27.78 -12.66 -3.22
CA ILE A 144 -26.74 -12.46 -2.20
C ILE A 144 -25.78 -13.65 -2.19
N LEU A 145 -26.30 -14.89 -2.17
CA LEU A 145 -25.48 -16.10 -2.19
C LEU A 145 -24.71 -16.25 -3.51
N ALA A 146 -25.30 -15.82 -4.63
CA ALA A 146 -24.60 -15.81 -5.91
C ALA A 146 -23.38 -14.88 -5.89
N VAL A 147 -23.51 -13.67 -5.33
CA VAL A 147 -22.39 -12.73 -5.19
C VAL A 147 -21.32 -13.28 -4.25
N VAL A 148 -21.70 -13.89 -3.12
CA VAL A 148 -20.75 -14.50 -2.18
C VAL A 148 -19.97 -15.65 -2.84
N ALA A 149 -20.67 -16.56 -3.52
CA ALA A 149 -20.03 -17.67 -4.22
C ALA A 149 -19.07 -17.16 -5.32
N ALA A 150 -19.46 -16.14 -6.07
CA ALA A 150 -18.60 -15.50 -7.07
C ALA A 150 -17.36 -14.83 -6.42
N GLY A 151 -17.53 -14.13 -5.30
CA GLY A 151 -16.45 -13.48 -4.56
C GLY A 151 -15.45 -14.47 -3.99
N ILE A 152 -15.90 -15.59 -3.42
CA ILE A 152 -15.03 -16.69 -2.95
C ILE A 152 -14.24 -17.26 -4.13
N LEU A 153 -14.91 -17.51 -5.27
CA LEU A 153 -14.26 -18.01 -6.48
C LEU A 153 -13.18 -17.05 -6.97
N GLN A 154 -13.48 -15.76 -7.04
CA GLN A 154 -12.54 -14.71 -7.45
C GLN A 154 -11.37 -14.60 -6.47
N GLY A 155 -11.63 -14.71 -5.16
CA GLY A 155 -10.60 -14.75 -4.12
C GLY A 155 -9.60 -15.91 -4.32
N ILE A 156 -10.10 -17.12 -4.61
CA ILE A 156 -9.25 -18.29 -4.88
C ILE A 156 -8.37 -18.06 -6.12
N PHE A 157 -8.96 -17.56 -7.21
CA PHE A 157 -8.24 -17.35 -8.48
C PHE A 157 -7.34 -16.10 -8.52
N SER A 158 -7.59 -15.11 -7.64
CA SER A 158 -6.76 -13.89 -7.53
C SER A 158 -5.29 -14.17 -7.22
N THR A 159 -5.00 -15.31 -6.59
CA THR A 159 -3.64 -15.75 -6.25
C THR A 159 -2.74 -15.96 -7.47
N ARG A 160 -3.31 -16.26 -8.65
CA ARG A 160 -2.53 -16.45 -9.89
C ARG A 160 -2.11 -15.14 -10.58
N LEU A 161 -2.72 -14.00 -10.22
CA LEU A 161 -2.44 -12.68 -10.78
C LEU A 161 -1.44 -11.85 -9.94
N ARG A 162 -0.92 -12.39 -8.82
CA ARG A 162 0.04 -11.71 -7.93
C ARG A 162 1.39 -11.37 -8.59
N LEU A 163 1.62 -11.82 -9.82
CA LEU A 163 2.87 -11.63 -10.53
C LEU A 163 2.85 -10.45 -11.52
N THR A 164 1.70 -9.78 -11.73
CA THR A 164 1.56 -8.86 -12.90
C THR A 164 1.44 -7.36 -12.58
N ALA A 165 0.97 -6.90 -11.42
CA ALA A 165 1.12 -5.49 -11.01
C ALA A 165 0.62 -5.26 -9.58
N THR A 166 1.54 -5.09 -8.64
CA THR A 166 1.24 -4.74 -7.23
C THR A 166 0.36 -3.48 -7.13
N ASP A 167 0.56 -2.52 -8.05
CA ASP A 167 -0.15 -1.24 -8.06
C ASP A 167 -1.65 -1.39 -8.36
N VAL A 168 -2.03 -2.29 -9.26
CA VAL A 168 -3.43 -2.55 -9.63
C VAL A 168 -4.20 -3.13 -8.44
N GLN A 169 -3.58 -4.08 -7.73
CA GLN A 169 -4.20 -4.71 -6.55
C GLN A 169 -4.33 -3.72 -5.40
N LEU A 170 -3.33 -2.87 -5.18
CA LEU A 170 -3.40 -1.80 -4.18
C LEU A 170 -4.56 -0.84 -4.46
N VAL A 171 -4.72 -0.41 -5.71
CA VAL A 171 -5.82 0.49 -6.11
C VAL A 171 -7.17 -0.20 -5.91
N ILE A 172 -7.34 -1.45 -6.35
CA ILE A 172 -8.61 -2.19 -6.22
C ILE A 172 -8.97 -2.42 -4.75
N ASN A 173 -8.03 -2.92 -3.94
CA ASN A 173 -8.26 -3.18 -2.53
C ASN A 173 -8.58 -1.90 -1.77
N SER A 174 -7.82 -0.82 -2.01
CA SER A 174 -8.08 0.48 -1.39
C SER A 174 -9.43 1.05 -1.80
N SER A 175 -9.81 0.91 -3.08
CA SER A 175 -11.11 1.36 -3.58
C SER A 175 -12.26 0.59 -2.93
N TRP A 176 -12.15 -0.74 -2.83
CA TRP A 176 -13.13 -1.56 -2.13
C TRP A 176 -13.23 -1.23 -0.64
N GLN A 177 -12.11 -0.95 0.03
CA GLN A 177 -12.11 -0.53 1.42
C GLN A 177 -12.86 0.79 1.61
N VAL A 178 -12.63 1.78 0.74
CA VAL A 178 -13.35 3.06 0.76
C VAL A 178 -14.84 2.84 0.49
N ILE A 179 -15.21 2.07 -0.53
CA ILE A 179 -16.60 1.83 -0.90
C ILE A 179 -17.34 1.05 0.20
N SER A 180 -16.75 0.00 0.74
CA SER A 180 -17.31 -0.77 1.85
C SER A 180 -17.51 0.11 3.09
N SER A 181 -16.55 0.99 3.38
CA SER A 181 -16.65 1.93 4.50
C SER A 181 -17.77 2.95 4.28
N LEU A 182 -17.92 3.47 3.06
CA LEU A 182 -18.99 4.39 2.69
C LEU A 182 -20.37 3.72 2.77
N LEU A 183 -20.54 2.54 2.18
CA LEU A 183 -21.79 1.78 2.24
C LEU A 183 -22.17 1.45 3.68
N SER A 184 -21.19 1.03 4.48
CA SER A 184 -21.41 0.78 5.92
C SER A 184 -21.80 2.06 6.65
N GLY A 185 -21.12 3.18 6.37
CA GLY A 185 -21.45 4.49 6.91
C GLY A 185 -22.87 4.94 6.56
N ILE A 186 -23.32 4.74 5.32
CA ILE A 186 -24.70 5.04 4.89
C ILE A 186 -25.71 4.23 5.69
N VAL A 187 -25.45 2.92 5.87
CA VAL A 187 -26.32 2.04 6.67
C VAL A 187 -26.42 2.56 8.11
N PHE A 188 -25.31 2.94 8.75
CA PHE A 188 -25.35 3.57 10.08
C PHE A 188 -26.04 4.94 10.13
N VAL A 189 -25.91 5.76 9.09
CA VAL A 189 -26.66 7.03 9.00
C VAL A 189 -28.15 6.76 8.91
N LEU A 190 -28.57 5.76 8.13
CA LEU A 190 -29.97 5.32 8.06
C LEU A 190 -30.48 4.81 9.41
N LEU A 191 -29.66 4.10 10.20
CA LEU A 191 -29.97 3.78 11.60
C LEU A 191 -30.32 5.06 12.36
N GLY A 192 -29.38 6.03 12.36
CA GLY A 192 -29.48 7.26 13.11
C GLY A 192 -30.71 8.10 12.76
N VAL A 193 -31.09 8.13 11.48
CA VAL A 193 -32.32 8.80 11.01
C VAL A 193 -33.59 8.01 11.38
N THR A 194 -33.51 6.67 11.45
CA THR A 194 -34.65 5.82 11.79
C THR A 194 -34.99 5.89 13.28
N ILE A 195 -34.01 6.05 14.18
CA ILE A 195 -34.25 6.03 15.64
C ILE A 195 -35.30 7.06 16.09
N PRO A 196 -35.18 8.37 15.77
CA PRO A 196 -36.15 9.37 16.21
C PRO A 196 -37.54 9.13 15.61
N THR A 197 -37.58 8.67 14.35
CA THR A 197 -38.82 8.37 13.64
C THR A 197 -39.58 7.22 14.29
N VAL A 198 -38.87 6.17 14.75
CA VAL A 198 -39.49 5.04 15.43
C VAL A 198 -39.88 5.41 16.86
N ILE A 199 -39.02 6.14 17.59
CA ILE A 199 -39.33 6.61 18.95
C ILE A 199 -40.59 7.49 18.94
N SER A 200 -40.66 8.49 18.06
CA SER A 200 -41.81 9.41 17.96
C SER A 200 -43.12 8.66 17.68
N LYS A 201 -43.10 7.71 16.75
CA LYS A 201 -44.25 6.83 16.46
C LYS A 201 -44.63 6.00 17.69
N MET A 202 -43.69 5.46 18.43
CA MET A 202 -43.96 4.67 19.65
C MET A 202 -44.50 5.52 20.80
N THR A 203 -43.93 6.70 21.06
CA THR A 203 -44.43 7.64 22.07
C THR A 203 -45.85 8.11 21.78
N SER A 204 -46.23 8.19 20.50
CA SER A 204 -47.60 8.56 20.11
C SER A 204 -48.64 7.48 20.40
N VAL A 205 -48.21 6.22 20.56
CA VAL A 205 -49.08 5.08 20.87
C VAL A 205 -49.23 4.90 22.38
N SER A 206 -48.11 4.76 23.12
CA SER A 206 -48.13 4.66 24.59
C SER A 206 -46.71 4.73 25.16
N ASN A 207 -46.52 5.55 26.21
CA ASN A 207 -45.26 5.59 26.95
C ASN A 207 -44.96 4.26 27.68
N HIS A 208 -45.99 3.53 28.12
CA HIS A 208 -45.82 2.24 28.78
C HIS A 208 -45.23 1.21 27.82
N LEU A 209 -45.78 1.13 26.60
CA LEU A 209 -45.30 0.21 25.56
C LEU A 209 -43.83 0.48 25.21
N LEU A 210 -43.42 1.74 25.15
CA LEU A 210 -42.04 2.10 24.86
C LEU A 210 -41.09 1.55 25.93
N VAL A 211 -41.41 1.76 27.21
CA VAL A 211 -40.59 1.26 28.33
C VAL A 211 -40.53 -0.27 28.32
N GLU A 212 -41.66 -0.93 28.07
CA GLU A 212 -41.74 -2.39 27.96
C GLU A 212 -40.85 -2.93 26.83
N LEU A 213 -40.91 -2.33 25.64
CA LEU A 213 -40.05 -2.71 24.51
C LEU A 213 -38.57 -2.41 24.77
N LEU A 214 -38.25 -1.36 25.53
CA LEU A 214 -36.88 -1.04 25.92
C LEU A 214 -36.32 -2.10 26.88
N ILE A 215 -37.08 -2.45 27.93
CA ILE A 215 -36.72 -3.52 28.86
C ILE A 215 -36.55 -4.84 28.09
N LEU A 216 -37.49 -5.15 27.20
CA LEU A 216 -37.44 -6.33 26.35
C LEU A 216 -36.16 -6.35 25.49
N SER A 217 -35.77 -5.23 24.91
CA SER A 217 -34.54 -5.11 24.13
C SER A 217 -33.29 -5.40 24.98
N VAL A 218 -33.24 -4.89 26.21
CA VAL A 218 -32.14 -5.16 27.15
C VAL A 218 -32.11 -6.63 27.56
N VAL A 219 -33.27 -7.25 27.81
CA VAL A 219 -33.39 -8.67 28.12
C VAL A 219 -32.92 -9.54 26.95
N LEU A 220 -33.32 -9.21 25.73
CA LEU A 220 -32.88 -9.92 24.53
C LEU A 220 -31.37 -9.77 24.33
N TYR A 221 -30.81 -8.56 24.43
CA TYR A 221 -29.37 -8.35 24.33
C TYR A 221 -28.59 -9.15 25.40
N SER A 222 -29.02 -9.06 26.65
CA SER A 222 -28.39 -9.79 27.77
C SER A 222 -28.51 -11.31 27.60
N GLY A 223 -29.64 -11.80 27.10
CA GLY A 223 -29.85 -13.21 26.79
C GLY A 223 -28.93 -13.71 25.68
N MET A 224 -28.70 -12.93 24.63
CA MET A 224 -27.73 -13.28 23.58
C MET A 224 -26.30 -13.33 24.13
N LEU A 225 -25.88 -12.33 24.91
CA LEU A 225 -24.59 -12.32 25.58
C LEU A 225 -24.42 -13.56 26.46
N LEU A 226 -25.44 -13.91 27.25
CA LEU A 226 -25.41 -15.07 28.13
C LEU A 226 -25.28 -16.37 27.33
N ILE A 227 -26.09 -16.56 26.27
CA ILE A 227 -25.99 -17.74 25.41
C ILE A 227 -24.59 -17.83 24.79
N ARG A 228 -24.06 -16.70 24.30
CA ARG A 228 -22.73 -16.61 23.67
C ARG A 228 -21.58 -16.80 24.66
N PHE A 229 -21.80 -16.50 25.93
CA PHE A 229 -20.86 -16.81 27.01
C PHE A 229 -20.92 -18.28 27.40
N LEU A 230 -22.12 -18.85 27.55
CA LEU A 230 -22.32 -20.23 27.97
C LEU A 230 -21.78 -21.22 26.93
N TRP A 231 -22.09 -21.06 25.64
CA TRP A 231 -21.66 -22.02 24.62
C TRP A 231 -20.13 -22.06 24.41
N THR A 232 -19.42 -20.96 24.71
CA THR A 232 -17.97 -20.82 24.58
C THR A 232 -17.30 -21.32 25.85
N ARG A 233 -17.85 -20.97 27.02
CA ARG A 233 -17.37 -21.42 28.33
C ARG A 233 -17.48 -22.94 28.52
N PHE A 234 -18.53 -23.55 27.98
CA PHE A 234 -18.79 -24.99 28.06
C PHE A 234 -18.37 -25.76 26.80
N ASN A 235 -17.74 -25.09 25.84
CA ASN A 235 -17.27 -25.69 24.58
C ASN A 235 -18.34 -26.55 23.88
N LEU A 236 -19.59 -26.05 23.86
CA LEU A 236 -20.74 -26.76 23.28
C LEU A 236 -20.63 -26.87 21.75
N VAL A 237 -19.80 -26.02 21.13
CA VAL A 237 -19.49 -26.03 19.70
C VAL A 237 -17.97 -25.97 19.55
N ARG A 238 -17.38 -26.96 18.84
CA ARG A 238 -15.94 -26.94 18.51
C ARG A 238 -15.68 -25.84 17.49
N LEU A 239 -15.36 -24.64 17.97
CA LEU A 239 -14.74 -23.62 17.14
C LEU A 239 -13.37 -24.18 16.70
N GLN A 240 -13.09 -24.21 15.39
CA GLN A 240 -11.84 -24.73 14.81
C GLN A 240 -10.62 -23.82 15.11
N ALA A 241 -10.50 -23.32 16.33
CA ALA A 241 -9.27 -22.71 16.80
C ALA A 241 -8.31 -23.83 17.24
N GLU A 242 -7.07 -23.74 16.77
CA GLU A 242 -6.00 -24.71 16.94
C GLU A 242 -5.74 -25.03 18.43
N LYS A 243 -6.24 -26.18 18.89
CA LYS A 243 -5.90 -26.93 20.14
C LYS A 243 -5.76 -26.20 21.50
N ARG A 244 -6.00 -24.90 21.63
CA ARG A 244 -6.06 -24.18 22.93
C ARG A 244 -7.43 -23.54 23.09
N VAL A 245 -8.41 -24.39 23.33
CA VAL A 245 -9.78 -24.03 23.70
C VAL A 245 -9.73 -23.06 24.88
N PHE A 246 -10.33 -21.88 24.71
CA PHE A 246 -10.56 -20.80 25.67
C PHE A 246 -10.60 -21.28 27.13
N ASN A 247 -9.44 -21.36 27.81
CA ASN A 247 -9.36 -21.89 29.17
C ASN A 247 -9.70 -20.82 30.22
N SER A 248 -9.72 -19.55 29.83
CA SER A 248 -10.01 -18.43 30.72
C SER A 248 -11.47 -17.98 30.58
N THR A 249 -12.14 -17.79 31.71
CA THR A 249 -13.46 -17.14 31.77
C THR A 249 -13.44 -15.76 31.12
N LYS A 250 -12.27 -15.09 31.09
CA LYS A 250 -12.06 -13.82 30.40
C LYS A 250 -12.24 -13.97 28.89
N ASP A 251 -11.69 -15.01 28.27
CA ASP A 251 -11.76 -15.16 26.81
C ASP A 251 -13.18 -15.47 26.35
N SER A 252 -13.91 -16.32 27.06
CA SER A 252 -15.34 -16.57 26.79
C SER A 252 -16.17 -15.30 26.92
N PHE A 253 -15.83 -14.42 27.87
CA PHE A 253 -16.51 -13.14 28.05
C PHE A 253 -16.18 -12.15 26.92
N ILE A 254 -14.92 -12.10 26.48
CA ILE A 254 -14.50 -11.29 25.33
C ILE A 254 -15.20 -11.76 24.05
N VAL A 255 -15.32 -13.08 23.83
CA VAL A 255 -16.08 -13.63 22.68
C VAL A 255 -17.57 -13.27 22.79
N ALA A 256 -18.16 -13.33 23.98
CA ALA A 256 -19.55 -12.97 24.19
C ALA A 256 -19.84 -11.51 23.85
N ILE A 257 -19.00 -10.59 24.36
CA ILE A 257 -19.10 -9.15 24.11
C ILE A 257 -18.69 -8.79 22.68
N GLY A 258 -17.75 -9.53 22.08
CA GLY A 258 -17.26 -9.29 20.72
C GLY A 258 -18.29 -9.53 19.62
N GLY A 259 -19.48 -10.01 19.96
CA GLY A 259 -20.62 -10.13 19.06
C GLY A 259 -21.26 -8.80 18.67
N ILE A 260 -20.52 -7.96 17.95
CA ILE A 260 -21.00 -6.65 17.48
C ILE A 260 -21.93 -6.86 16.28
N HIS A 261 -23.06 -6.15 16.26
CA HIS A 261 -23.97 -6.19 15.12
C HIS A 261 -23.45 -5.32 13.98
N GLY A 262 -23.57 -5.84 12.76
CA GLY A 262 -23.11 -5.15 11.55
C GLY A 262 -24.21 -4.53 10.72
N THR A 263 -23.79 -4.07 9.55
CA THR A 263 -24.65 -3.45 8.54
C THR A 263 -25.78 -4.37 8.06
N ILE A 264 -25.51 -5.67 7.94
CA ILE A 264 -26.46 -6.68 7.47
C ILE A 264 -27.68 -6.79 8.38
N THR A 265 -27.48 -6.76 9.70
CA THR A 265 -28.58 -6.80 10.69
C THR A 265 -29.51 -5.60 10.52
N LEU A 266 -28.93 -4.42 10.27
CA LEU A 266 -29.70 -3.21 10.05
C LEU A 266 -30.42 -3.23 8.70
N SER A 267 -29.77 -3.70 7.65
CA SER A 267 -30.39 -3.88 6.34
C SER A 267 -31.60 -4.80 6.43
N MET A 268 -31.51 -5.93 7.13
CA MET A 268 -32.66 -6.83 7.35
C MET A 268 -33.81 -6.15 8.09
N ALA A 269 -33.51 -5.38 9.14
CA ALA A 269 -34.53 -4.66 9.89
C ALA A 269 -35.29 -3.67 9.00
N LEU A 270 -34.57 -2.96 8.12
CA LEU A 270 -35.15 -2.00 7.18
C LEU A 270 -35.87 -2.68 6.00
N SER A 271 -35.46 -3.89 5.64
CA SER A 271 -36.08 -4.71 4.58
C SER A 271 -37.42 -5.33 4.96
N ILE A 272 -37.89 -5.20 6.21
CA ILE A 272 -39.24 -5.64 6.59
C ILE A 272 -40.26 -4.89 5.70
N PRO A 273 -41.10 -5.61 4.92
CA PRO A 273 -42.05 -5.00 4.01
C PRO A 273 -42.96 -3.98 4.69
N PHE A 274 -43.33 -2.92 3.98
CA PHE A 274 -44.31 -1.95 4.49
C PHE A 274 -45.73 -2.53 4.51
N THR A 275 -46.02 -3.42 3.57
CA THR A 275 -47.32 -4.06 3.43
C THR A 275 -47.19 -5.57 3.27
N ALA A 276 -48.14 -6.31 3.81
CA ALA A 276 -48.34 -7.73 3.56
C ALA A 276 -49.79 -7.92 3.13
N ASN A 277 -50.01 -8.58 1.98
CA ASN A 277 -51.35 -8.86 1.44
C ASN A 277 -52.25 -7.60 1.32
N GLY A 278 -51.66 -6.45 0.97
CA GLY A 278 -52.37 -5.18 0.79
C GLY A 278 -52.68 -4.39 2.07
N GLN A 279 -52.33 -4.90 3.25
CA GLN A 279 -52.45 -4.19 4.53
C GLN A 279 -51.09 -3.80 5.10
N ASN A 280 -51.07 -2.83 6.02
CA ASN A 280 -49.86 -2.46 6.75
C ASN A 280 -49.27 -3.68 7.46
N PHE A 281 -47.96 -3.87 7.33
CA PHE A 281 -47.26 -4.96 7.99
C PHE A 281 -47.37 -4.81 9.51
N PRO A 282 -47.92 -5.80 10.24
CA PRO A 282 -48.19 -5.62 11.67
C PRO A 282 -46.91 -5.71 12.50
N PHE A 283 -46.90 -5.00 13.61
CA PHE A 283 -45.80 -4.94 14.57
C PHE A 283 -44.43 -4.52 13.97
N ARG A 284 -44.42 -3.95 12.76
CA ARG A 284 -43.20 -3.57 12.05
C ARG A 284 -42.36 -2.58 12.84
N ASN A 285 -42.99 -1.55 13.38
CA ASN A 285 -42.29 -0.48 14.07
C ASN A 285 -41.70 -0.97 15.40
N GLU A 286 -42.39 -1.89 16.08
CA GLU A 286 -42.02 -2.53 17.33
C GLU A 286 -40.79 -3.44 17.12
N ILE A 287 -40.80 -4.26 16.06
CA ILE A 287 -39.66 -5.10 15.68
C ILE A 287 -38.45 -4.24 15.32
N ILE A 288 -38.64 -3.20 14.51
CA ILE A 288 -37.55 -2.26 14.15
C ILE A 288 -37.02 -1.56 15.39
N PHE A 289 -37.90 -1.12 16.30
CA PHE A 289 -37.49 -0.48 17.56
C PHE A 289 -36.60 -1.42 18.39
N VAL A 290 -37.07 -2.63 18.66
CA VAL A 290 -36.32 -3.61 19.46
C VAL A 290 -35.00 -3.97 18.78
N ALA A 291 -35.01 -4.24 17.47
CA ALA A 291 -33.79 -4.50 16.71
C ALA A 291 -32.80 -3.33 16.81
N THR A 292 -33.29 -2.09 16.66
CA THR A 292 -32.46 -0.87 16.74
C THR A 292 -31.80 -0.73 18.10
N ILE A 293 -32.55 -0.92 19.20
CA ILE A 293 -31.99 -0.83 20.56
C ILE A 293 -30.98 -1.95 20.81
N VAL A 294 -31.25 -3.18 20.36
CA VAL A 294 -30.32 -4.30 20.49
C VAL A 294 -29.02 -4.05 19.72
N ILE A 295 -29.10 -3.56 18.48
CA ILE A 295 -27.94 -3.19 17.66
C ILE A 295 -27.15 -2.05 18.32
N LEU A 296 -27.84 -1.06 18.90
CA LEU A 296 -27.19 0.06 19.57
C LEU A 296 -26.45 -0.41 20.84
N LEU A 297 -27.07 -1.29 21.64
CA LEU A 297 -26.42 -1.89 22.81
C LEU A 297 -25.20 -2.70 22.40
N SER A 298 -25.27 -3.48 21.33
CA SER A 298 -24.14 -4.29 20.84
C SER A 298 -23.00 -3.48 20.24
N LEU A 299 -23.22 -2.22 19.86
CA LEU A 299 -22.16 -1.30 19.46
C LEU A 299 -21.55 -0.59 20.68
N ILE A 300 -22.38 -0.10 21.59
CA ILE A 300 -21.94 0.72 22.72
C ILE A 300 -21.22 -0.13 23.78
N VAL A 301 -21.80 -1.27 24.18
CA VAL A 301 -21.27 -2.07 25.29
C VAL A 301 -19.85 -2.57 24.97
N PRO A 302 -19.55 -3.16 23.80
CA PRO A 302 -18.19 -3.59 23.49
C PRO A 302 -17.21 -2.44 23.34
N THR A 303 -17.65 -1.29 22.79
CA THR A 303 -16.82 -0.09 22.64
C THR A 303 -16.35 0.47 23.99
N ILE A 304 -17.15 0.32 25.04
CA ILE A 304 -16.78 0.78 26.39
C ILE A 304 -16.06 -0.33 27.17
N VAL A 305 -16.59 -1.55 27.14
CA VAL A 305 -16.12 -2.65 28.00
C VAL A 305 -14.78 -3.23 27.52
N LEU A 306 -14.58 -3.41 26.21
CA LEU A 306 -13.34 -4.04 25.70
C LEU A 306 -12.08 -3.21 25.99
N PRO A 307 -12.03 -1.88 25.74
CA PRO A 307 -10.85 -1.08 26.08
C PRO A 307 -10.60 -0.93 27.59
N LEU A 308 -11.62 -1.16 28.43
CA LEU A 308 -11.45 -1.19 29.89
C LEU A 308 -10.88 -2.52 30.39
N MET A 309 -11.16 -3.62 29.67
CA MET A 309 -10.72 -4.97 30.06
C MET A 309 -9.38 -5.37 29.46
N LEU A 310 -9.00 -4.79 28.32
CA LEU A 310 -7.83 -5.18 27.54
C LEU A 310 -6.80 -4.06 27.46
N GLU A 311 -5.53 -4.44 27.38
CA GLU A 311 -4.43 -3.50 27.21
C GLU A 311 -4.45 -2.87 25.81
N ARG A 312 -4.07 -1.59 25.72
CA ARG A 312 -3.88 -0.93 24.43
C ARG A 312 -2.65 -1.52 23.73
N LYS A 313 -2.73 -1.65 22.41
CA LYS A 313 -1.57 -2.00 21.60
C LYS A 313 -0.51 -0.91 21.73
N GLU A 314 0.68 -1.28 22.16
CA GLU A 314 1.85 -0.41 22.07
C GLU A 314 2.14 -0.14 20.59
N LYS A 315 2.39 1.12 20.22
CA LYS A 315 2.89 1.43 18.88
C LYS A 315 4.26 0.77 18.74
N PRO A 316 4.56 0.09 17.62
CA PRO A 316 5.87 -0.49 17.42
C PRO A 316 6.91 0.61 17.56
N ASP A 317 7.86 0.37 18.46
CA ASP A 317 8.93 1.28 18.80
C ASP A 317 9.63 1.78 17.52
N GLU A 318 9.82 3.09 17.43
CA GLU A 318 10.47 3.71 16.26
C GLU A 318 11.89 3.16 16.07
N ALA A 319 12.61 2.79 17.14
CA ALA A 319 13.92 2.19 16.98
C ALA A 319 13.82 0.79 16.34
N THR A 320 12.83 -0.01 16.75
CA THR A 320 12.55 -1.32 16.15
C THR A 320 12.16 -1.20 14.67
N PHE A 321 11.28 -0.27 14.31
CA PHE A 321 10.93 0.00 12.91
C PHE A 321 12.14 0.40 12.06
N ASN A 322 12.95 1.33 12.56
CA ASN A 322 14.15 1.79 11.84
C ASN A 322 15.19 0.66 11.71
N ASN A 323 15.32 -0.23 12.69
CA ASN A 323 16.21 -1.39 12.61
C ASN A 323 15.77 -2.35 11.48
N PHE A 324 14.51 -2.78 11.45
CA PHE A 324 14.02 -3.66 10.39
C PHE A 324 14.01 -3.00 9.01
N ARG A 325 13.73 -1.69 8.94
CA ARG A 325 13.86 -0.92 7.70
C ARG A 325 15.31 -0.94 7.19
N ASN A 326 16.29 -0.75 8.07
CA ASN A 326 17.70 -0.80 7.68
C ASN A 326 18.10 -2.19 7.18
N GLN A 327 17.70 -3.26 7.89
CA GLN A 327 17.96 -4.64 7.47
C GLN A 327 17.31 -4.99 6.13
N MET A 328 16.09 -4.49 5.89
CA MET A 328 15.37 -4.66 4.63
C MET A 328 16.15 -4.02 3.46
N VAL A 329 16.63 -2.79 3.66
CA VAL A 329 17.46 -2.08 2.68
C VAL A 329 18.79 -2.81 2.44
N ASP A 330 19.42 -3.33 3.49
CA ASP A 330 20.67 -4.11 3.38
C ASP A 330 20.48 -5.41 2.61
N TYR A 331 19.38 -6.11 2.88
CA TYR A 331 19.01 -7.32 2.16
C TYR A 331 18.86 -7.04 0.66
N SER A 332 18.13 -5.98 0.30
CA SER A 332 17.95 -5.58 -1.10
C SER A 332 19.28 -5.16 -1.75
N SER A 333 20.07 -4.32 -1.06
CA SER A 333 21.36 -3.84 -1.55
C SER A 333 22.34 -4.97 -1.83
N THR A 334 22.39 -5.97 -0.93
CA THR A 334 23.27 -7.15 -1.09
C THR A 334 22.86 -7.99 -2.31
N ARG A 335 21.56 -8.18 -2.53
CA ARG A 335 21.05 -8.93 -3.70
C ARG A 335 21.36 -8.21 -5.01
N ILE A 336 21.20 -6.88 -5.05
CA ILE A 336 21.55 -6.07 -6.22
C ILE A 336 23.05 -6.10 -6.51
N LYS A 337 23.91 -6.13 -5.48
CA LYS A 337 25.37 -6.30 -5.66
C LYS A 337 25.76 -7.65 -6.26
N GLN A 338 25.07 -8.72 -5.86
CA GLN A 338 25.35 -10.10 -6.29
C GLN A 338 24.73 -10.46 -7.65
N ALA A 339 23.82 -9.64 -8.17
CA ALA A 339 23.14 -9.93 -9.41
C ALA A 339 24.11 -9.85 -10.62
N PRO A 340 24.20 -10.91 -11.44
CA PRO A 340 25.15 -10.99 -12.55
C PRO A 340 24.74 -10.05 -13.70
N ASN A 341 25.73 -9.56 -14.46
CA ASN A 341 25.55 -8.77 -15.69
C ASN A 341 24.84 -7.41 -15.55
N ILE A 342 24.99 -6.72 -14.41
CA ILE A 342 24.49 -5.35 -14.25
C ILE A 342 25.64 -4.36 -14.49
N ASP A 343 25.40 -3.32 -15.30
CA ASP A 343 26.34 -2.21 -15.43
C ASP A 343 26.57 -1.53 -14.07
N ILE A 344 27.84 -1.28 -13.75
CA ILE A 344 28.24 -0.72 -12.44
C ILE A 344 27.55 0.63 -12.19
N SER A 345 27.32 1.43 -13.24
CA SER A 345 26.66 2.74 -13.11
C SER A 345 25.18 2.63 -12.76
N ASP A 346 24.48 1.63 -13.29
CA ASP A 346 23.07 1.40 -13.03
C ASP A 346 22.87 0.76 -11.65
N ARG A 347 23.73 -0.19 -11.31
CA ARG A 347 23.81 -0.78 -9.96
C ARG A 347 24.01 0.30 -8.91
N ASN A 348 24.97 1.21 -9.12
CA ASN A 348 25.29 2.27 -8.19
C ASN A 348 24.13 3.24 -7.96
N TYR A 349 23.37 3.55 -9.02
CA TYR A 349 22.19 4.41 -8.92
C TYR A 349 21.12 3.80 -8.01
N VAL A 350 20.85 2.50 -8.17
CA VAL A 350 19.87 1.80 -7.31
C VAL A 350 20.38 1.69 -5.87
N LEU A 351 21.66 1.36 -5.66
CA LEU A 351 22.25 1.29 -4.32
C LEU A 351 22.23 2.64 -3.59
N GLU A 352 22.46 3.74 -4.30
CA GLU A 352 22.33 5.09 -3.75
C GLU A 352 20.90 5.38 -3.31
N MET A 353 19.93 4.99 -4.14
CA MET A 353 18.51 5.17 -3.84
C MET A 353 18.09 4.38 -2.60
N LEU A 354 18.49 3.11 -2.53
CA LEU A 354 18.29 2.24 -1.37
C LEU A 354 18.93 2.84 -0.10
N ALA A 355 20.19 3.25 -0.18
CA ALA A 355 20.90 3.87 0.94
C ALA A 355 20.20 5.14 1.46
N SER A 356 19.53 5.90 0.58
CA SER A 356 18.79 7.10 0.98
C SER A 356 17.55 6.82 1.85
N GLN A 357 17.04 5.59 1.81
CA GLN A 357 15.94 5.16 2.67
C GLN A 357 16.39 4.91 4.11
N LYS A 358 17.69 4.67 4.33
CA LYS A 358 18.22 4.52 5.68
C LYS A 358 18.21 5.87 6.36
N LYS A 359 17.55 5.94 7.51
CA LYS A 359 17.55 7.13 8.38
C LYS A 359 18.88 7.15 9.14
N SER A 360 19.99 7.35 8.42
CA SER A 360 21.28 7.53 9.07
C SER A 360 21.29 8.89 9.77
N GLY A 361 21.88 8.91 10.97
CA GLY A 361 22.25 10.17 11.61
C GLY A 361 23.13 11.00 10.68
N HIS A 362 23.27 12.29 11.00
CA HIS A 362 24.08 13.26 10.28
C HIS A 362 25.34 12.65 9.64
N THR A 363 25.44 12.70 8.31
CA THR A 363 26.59 12.20 7.54
C THR A 363 27.87 12.88 8.03
N ASP A 364 28.87 12.09 8.42
CA ASP A 364 30.10 12.63 8.96
C ASP A 364 30.97 13.19 7.83
N SER A 365 31.13 14.51 7.81
CA SER A 365 31.92 15.19 6.79
C SER A 365 33.40 14.80 6.83
N LYS A 366 33.93 14.31 7.96
CA LYS A 366 35.31 13.81 8.05
C LYS A 366 35.46 12.49 7.30
N LYS A 367 34.61 11.50 7.59
CA LYS A 367 34.62 10.20 6.90
C LYS A 367 34.47 10.37 5.38
N ILE A 368 33.60 11.26 4.92
CA ILE A 368 33.46 11.56 3.48
C ILE A 368 34.78 12.11 2.91
N ASN A 369 35.44 13.04 3.60
CA ASN A 369 36.71 13.59 3.13
C ASN A 369 37.81 12.54 3.08
N ASP A 370 37.86 11.63 4.05
CA ASP A 370 38.84 10.54 4.09
C ASP A 370 38.61 9.55 2.93
N ILE A 371 37.37 9.13 2.70
CA ILE A 371 37.00 8.30 1.54
C ILE A 371 37.36 8.99 0.23
N MET A 372 37.06 10.28 0.09
CA MET A 372 37.37 11.05 -1.11
C MET A 372 38.87 11.24 -1.34
N ARG A 373 39.66 11.34 -0.28
CA ARG A 373 41.12 11.37 -0.38
C ARG A 373 41.64 10.06 -0.96
N GLU A 374 41.15 8.91 -0.49
CA GLU A 374 41.59 7.63 -1.05
C GLU A 374 41.10 7.37 -2.47
N ILE A 375 39.89 7.81 -2.79
CA ILE A 375 39.41 7.84 -4.17
C ILE A 375 40.40 8.57 -5.08
N ASN A 376 40.92 9.73 -4.66
CA ASN A 376 41.89 10.49 -5.45
C ASN A 376 43.23 9.75 -5.59
N ASN A 377 43.67 9.04 -4.54
CA ASN A 377 44.88 8.21 -4.60
C ASN A 377 44.72 7.06 -5.59
N ILE A 378 43.56 6.37 -5.58
CA ILE A 378 43.23 5.30 -6.53
C ILE A 378 43.16 5.84 -7.97
N GLN A 379 42.60 7.03 -8.17
CA GLN A 379 42.60 7.71 -9.47
C GLN A 379 44.02 7.98 -9.96
N TYR A 380 44.90 8.45 -9.07
CA TYR A 380 46.29 8.70 -9.40
C TYR A 380 47.05 7.41 -9.74
N GLN A 381 46.87 6.35 -8.96
CA GLN A 381 47.50 5.05 -9.22
C GLN A 381 47.02 4.43 -10.53
N SER A 382 45.70 4.42 -10.78
CA SER A 382 45.12 3.94 -12.05
C SER A 382 45.64 4.70 -13.26
N MET A 383 45.87 6.02 -13.10
CA MET A 383 46.53 6.82 -14.13
C MET A 383 47.97 6.37 -14.35
N MET A 384 48.77 6.20 -13.30
CA MET A 384 50.18 5.80 -13.41
C MET A 384 50.35 4.40 -14.02
N ASP A 385 49.47 3.46 -13.70
CA ASP A 385 49.54 2.08 -14.22
C ASP A 385 49.29 1.99 -15.73
N LEU A 386 48.48 2.89 -16.30
CA LEU A 386 48.16 2.93 -17.73
C LEU A 386 49.18 3.75 -18.55
N LEU A 387 50.04 4.53 -17.90
CA LEU A 387 51.06 5.33 -18.55
C LEU A 387 52.29 4.47 -18.84
N GLY A 388 52.50 4.13 -20.11
CA GLY A 388 53.64 3.33 -20.58
C GLY A 388 54.98 4.06 -20.54
N SER A 389 56.05 3.37 -20.95
CA SER A 389 57.42 3.91 -21.01
C SER A 389 57.70 4.86 -22.19
N SER A 390 56.69 5.17 -23.02
CA SER A 390 56.84 6.02 -24.20
C SER A 390 57.06 7.50 -23.82
N GLU A 391 57.80 8.24 -24.65
CA GLU A 391 58.12 9.65 -24.38
C GLU A 391 56.87 10.55 -24.42
N THR A 392 55.87 10.19 -25.23
CA THR A 392 54.55 10.81 -25.29
C THR A 392 53.74 10.57 -24.02
N ASP A 393 53.73 9.34 -23.49
CA ASP A 393 53.02 9.03 -22.25
C ASP A 393 53.66 9.75 -21.06
N LYS A 394 54.98 9.90 -21.02
CA LYS A 394 55.69 10.69 -19.99
C LYS A 394 55.33 12.19 -20.02
N ARG A 395 55.17 12.78 -21.22
CA ARG A 395 54.72 14.18 -21.36
C ARG A 395 53.26 14.35 -20.92
N ILE A 396 52.40 13.40 -21.27
CA ILE A 396 51.00 13.35 -20.84
C ILE A 396 50.91 13.17 -19.32
N ALA A 397 51.70 12.27 -18.75
CA ALA A 397 51.82 12.02 -17.32
C ALA A 397 52.20 13.29 -16.54
N ASN A 398 53.20 14.03 -17.03
CA ASN A 398 53.62 15.29 -16.42
C ASN A 398 52.54 16.39 -16.52
N MET A 399 51.75 16.40 -17.60
CA MET A 399 50.65 17.35 -17.78
C MET A 399 49.46 17.02 -16.86
N LEU A 400 49.09 15.75 -16.76
CA LEU A 400 47.99 15.28 -15.93
C LEU A 400 48.35 15.33 -14.44
N SER A 401 49.54 14.85 -14.05
CA SER A 401 50.02 14.92 -12.65
C SER A 401 50.09 16.35 -12.14
N ARG A 402 50.56 17.32 -12.94
CA ARG A 402 50.50 18.74 -12.59
C ARG A 402 49.08 19.20 -12.35
N ARG A 403 48.11 18.76 -13.15
CA ARG A 403 46.68 19.13 -12.97
C ARG A 403 46.08 18.53 -11.68
N PHE A 404 46.47 17.31 -11.30
CA PHE A 404 46.03 16.67 -10.06
C PHE A 404 46.71 17.26 -8.81
N VAL A 405 47.99 17.66 -8.90
CA VAL A 405 48.77 18.21 -7.78
C VAL A 405 48.55 19.72 -7.58
N THR A 406 48.43 20.51 -8.66
CA THR A 406 48.33 21.98 -8.55
C THR A 406 46.91 22.49 -8.32
N ASN A 407 45.90 21.63 -8.45
CA ASN A 407 44.52 22.02 -8.25
C ASN A 407 43.76 20.97 -7.41
N PRO A 408 44.12 20.78 -6.12
CA PRO A 408 43.36 19.89 -5.24
C PRO A 408 41.92 20.37 -5.03
N ASP A 409 41.61 21.64 -5.38
CA ASP A 409 40.48 22.36 -4.78
C ASP A 409 39.50 23.07 -5.75
N THR A 410 39.52 22.75 -7.04
CA THR A 410 38.38 23.15 -7.92
C THR A 410 37.19 22.20 -7.84
N GLN A 411 37.29 21.11 -7.06
CA GLN A 411 36.17 20.20 -6.77
C GLN A 411 35.27 20.67 -5.61
N GLY A 412 35.71 21.57 -4.73
CA GLY A 412 34.90 22.10 -3.63
C GLY A 412 33.66 22.90 -4.10
N SER A 413 33.71 23.52 -5.28
CA SER A 413 32.55 24.18 -5.93
C SER A 413 31.56 23.16 -6.51
N PHE A 414 32.07 22.02 -6.98
CA PHE A 414 31.28 20.92 -7.50
C PHE A 414 30.62 20.11 -6.38
N ILE A 415 31.32 19.80 -5.29
CA ILE A 415 30.75 19.16 -4.08
C ILE A 415 29.73 20.10 -3.43
N LYS A 416 29.96 21.42 -3.42
CA LYS A 416 28.93 22.40 -3.00
C LYS A 416 27.72 22.39 -3.91
N LYS A 417 27.89 22.30 -5.24
CA LYS A 417 26.77 22.17 -6.20
C LYS A 417 26.05 20.84 -6.08
N LEU A 418 26.76 19.73 -5.93
CA LEU A 418 26.21 18.38 -5.79
C LEU A 418 25.48 18.22 -4.45
N ARG A 419 26.06 18.70 -3.35
CA ARG A 419 25.40 18.80 -2.04
C ARG A 419 24.18 19.71 -2.10
N LEU A 420 24.20 20.77 -2.92
CA LEU A 420 23.01 21.60 -3.19
C LEU A 420 21.96 20.81 -3.97
N THR A 421 22.33 20.05 -5.00
CA THR A 421 21.42 19.19 -5.79
C THR A 421 20.82 18.08 -4.92
N PHE A 422 21.63 17.41 -4.10
CA PHE A 422 21.20 16.40 -3.12
C PHE A 422 20.24 17.03 -2.10
N ARG A 423 20.58 18.21 -1.56
CA ARG A 423 19.72 18.94 -0.63
C ARG A 423 18.44 19.46 -1.30
N LEU A 424 18.44 19.70 -2.62
CA LEU A 424 17.26 20.08 -3.40
C LEU A 424 16.36 18.87 -3.69
N LEU A 425 16.94 17.71 -3.97
CA LEU A 425 16.23 16.44 -4.14
C LEU A 425 15.54 15.99 -2.83
N PHE A 426 16.19 16.20 -1.68
CA PHE A 426 15.64 15.84 -0.36
C PHE A 426 14.87 16.96 0.35
N SER A 427 15.00 18.25 -0.02
CA SER A 427 14.17 19.32 0.55
C SER A 427 12.92 19.60 -0.29
N ARG A 428 11.88 18.79 -0.08
CA ARG A 428 10.53 19.04 -0.62
C ARG A 428 9.87 20.35 -0.16
N ARG A 429 10.54 21.20 0.62
CA ARG A 429 9.93 22.41 1.23
C ARG A 429 10.56 23.77 0.88
N ARG A 430 11.61 23.89 0.04
CA ARG A 430 12.28 25.20 -0.19
C ARG A 430 12.60 25.60 -1.64
N THR A 431 12.12 24.90 -2.65
CA THR A 431 12.49 25.15 -4.06
C THR A 431 11.75 26.31 -4.77
N LYS A 432 10.66 26.85 -4.21
CA LYS A 432 9.97 28.02 -4.81
C LYS A 432 10.65 29.37 -4.58
N LYS A 433 11.45 29.54 -3.52
CA LYS A 433 12.08 30.84 -3.18
C LYS A 433 13.39 31.10 -3.94
N ILE A 434 14.15 30.05 -4.26
CA ILE A 434 15.46 30.18 -4.93
C ILE A 434 15.28 30.46 -6.42
N ARG A 435 14.29 29.84 -7.07
CA ARG A 435 13.98 30.04 -8.50
C ARG A 435 13.58 31.48 -8.84
N ARG A 436 12.98 32.21 -7.88
CA ARG A 436 12.67 33.65 -8.04
C ARG A 436 13.92 34.53 -8.00
N ARG A 437 14.88 34.25 -7.12
CA ARG A 437 16.12 35.04 -6.99
C ARG A 437 17.07 34.85 -8.17
N VAL A 438 17.10 33.66 -8.77
CA VAL A 438 17.94 33.39 -9.96
C VAL A 438 17.40 34.10 -11.20
N ASN A 439 16.08 34.09 -11.40
CA ASN A 439 15.45 34.81 -12.52
C ASN A 439 15.56 36.34 -12.39
N GLU A 440 15.62 36.89 -11.17
CA GLU A 440 15.87 38.31 -10.93
C GLU A 440 17.33 38.70 -11.25
N TYR A 441 18.29 37.81 -10.98
CA TYR A 441 19.71 38.05 -11.26
C TYR A 441 20.01 37.96 -12.77
N GLU A 442 19.42 36.99 -13.50
CA GLU A 442 19.59 36.88 -14.96
C GLU A 442 18.98 38.05 -15.74
N LYS A 443 17.87 38.63 -15.26
CA LYS A 443 17.29 39.85 -15.85
C LYS A 443 18.15 41.11 -15.65
N SER A 444 19.00 41.13 -14.62
CA SER A 444 19.91 42.25 -14.38
C SER A 444 21.19 42.22 -15.24
N LEU A 445 21.58 41.05 -15.73
CA LEU A 445 22.79 40.87 -16.56
C LEU A 445 22.53 41.10 -18.06
N THR A 446 21.30 40.89 -18.53
CA THR A 446 20.94 41.03 -19.96
C THR A 446 20.69 42.48 -20.40
N ASN A 447 20.49 43.43 -19.47
CA ASN A 447 20.19 44.82 -19.78
C ASN A 447 21.37 45.80 -19.74
N SER A 448 22.62 45.35 -19.48
CA SER A 448 23.77 46.27 -19.33
C SER A 448 24.91 46.12 -20.34
N ASN A 449 24.78 45.33 -21.40
CA ASN A 449 25.87 45.18 -22.41
C ASN A 449 25.38 45.15 -23.87
N GLN A 450 24.52 46.11 -24.25
CA GLN A 450 24.36 46.51 -25.64
C GLN A 450 24.68 47.99 -25.78
N ASN A 451 25.96 48.29 -26.07
CA ASN A 451 26.46 49.40 -26.90
C ASN A 451 27.85 49.82 -26.44
N LYS A 452 28.88 49.40 -27.19
CA LYS A 452 30.07 50.18 -27.62
C LYS A 452 31.20 49.23 -28.05
N LEU A 453 31.57 49.26 -29.34
CA LEU A 453 32.90 48.89 -29.82
C LEU A 453 33.12 49.55 -31.21
N PRO A 454 34.04 50.52 -31.36
CA PRO A 454 34.35 51.12 -32.65
C PRO A 454 35.57 50.47 -33.34
N GLU A 455 35.38 50.08 -34.60
CA GLU A 455 36.24 50.42 -35.76
C GLU A 455 37.78 50.50 -35.63
N ARG A 456 38.47 49.52 -35.03
CA ARG A 456 39.93 49.36 -35.24
C ARG A 456 40.46 47.96 -35.58
N THR A 457 39.60 46.98 -35.82
CA THR A 457 40.01 45.56 -35.99
C THR A 457 39.89 45.03 -37.41
N ARG A 458 40.10 45.88 -38.43
CA ARG A 458 40.18 45.45 -39.84
C ARG A 458 41.57 45.58 -40.47
N LEU A 459 42.47 46.40 -39.91
CA LEU A 459 43.84 46.56 -40.44
C LEU A 459 44.84 45.56 -39.83
N GLU A 460 44.63 45.11 -38.59
CA GLU A 460 45.49 44.08 -37.96
C GLU A 460 45.23 42.67 -38.53
N LYS A 461 44.00 42.41 -39.01
CA LYS A 461 43.60 41.11 -39.58
C LYS A 461 44.21 40.83 -40.96
N SER A 462 44.57 41.87 -41.70
CA SER A 462 45.18 41.74 -43.04
C SER A 462 46.69 41.55 -42.96
N ALA A 463 47.36 42.13 -41.96
CA ALA A 463 48.79 41.93 -41.71
C ALA A 463 49.08 40.53 -41.14
N SER A 464 48.19 39.98 -40.31
CA SER A 464 48.32 38.61 -39.79
C SER A 464 48.14 37.54 -40.86
N ASN A 465 47.35 37.80 -41.90
CA ASN A 465 47.04 36.81 -42.93
C ASN A 465 48.17 36.59 -43.95
N GLN A 466 49.09 37.57 -44.12
CA GLN A 466 50.27 37.41 -44.99
C GLN A 466 51.42 36.67 -44.30
N ILE A 467 51.49 36.67 -42.97
CA ILE A 467 52.50 35.90 -42.20
C ILE A 467 52.11 34.41 -42.13
N VAL A 468 50.81 34.09 -42.25
CA VAL A 468 50.29 32.71 -42.18
C VAL A 468 50.49 31.92 -43.48
N SER A 469 50.64 32.59 -44.63
CA SER A 469 50.82 31.93 -45.93
C SER A 469 52.24 31.40 -46.21
N ALA A 470 53.23 31.72 -45.38
CA ALA A 470 54.62 31.25 -45.57
C ALA A 470 54.96 29.95 -44.80
N ASN A 471 54.01 29.35 -44.07
CA ASN A 471 54.25 28.19 -43.19
C ASN A 471 53.20 27.07 -43.34
N GLN A 472 52.58 26.93 -44.51
CA GLN A 472 51.53 25.92 -44.74
C GLN A 472 52.05 24.47 -44.68
N SER A 473 53.28 24.20 -45.13
CA SER A 473 53.87 22.84 -45.05
C SER A 473 54.32 22.41 -43.63
N ASN A 474 54.61 23.37 -42.73
CA ASN A 474 54.89 23.10 -41.32
C ASN A 474 53.61 23.08 -40.46
N GLN A 475 52.52 23.70 -40.90
CA GLN A 475 51.24 23.70 -40.19
C GLN A 475 50.52 22.35 -40.26
N ASP A 476 50.57 21.64 -41.38
CA ASP A 476 49.86 20.36 -41.51
C ASP A 476 50.55 19.23 -40.74
N SER A 477 51.89 19.24 -40.70
CA SER A 477 52.71 18.37 -39.85
C SER A 477 52.52 18.63 -38.35
N SER A 478 52.34 19.90 -37.96
CA SER A 478 52.06 20.28 -36.57
C SER A 478 50.63 19.95 -36.14
N LYS A 479 49.64 20.14 -37.05
CA LYS A 479 48.24 19.77 -36.81
C LYS A 479 48.04 18.27 -36.71
N SER A 480 48.73 17.46 -37.52
CA SER A 480 48.65 15.99 -37.43
C SER A 480 49.21 15.49 -36.10
N ILE A 481 50.37 15.97 -35.66
CA ILE A 481 50.95 15.66 -34.34
C ILE A 481 50.04 16.14 -33.19
N GLN A 482 49.42 17.32 -33.31
CA GLN A 482 48.45 17.81 -32.32
C GLN A 482 47.15 17.00 -32.29
N ASN A 483 46.68 16.50 -33.43
CA ASN A 483 45.48 15.67 -33.52
C ASN A 483 45.77 14.26 -33.01
N GLU A 484 46.92 13.68 -33.33
CA GLU A 484 47.40 12.41 -32.79
C GLU A 484 47.56 12.48 -31.27
N PHE A 485 48.19 13.54 -30.75
CA PHE A 485 48.25 13.80 -29.31
C PHE A 485 46.86 13.96 -28.68
N ARG A 486 45.94 14.70 -29.31
CA ARG A 486 44.57 14.86 -28.80
C ARG A 486 43.78 13.55 -28.79
N ASN A 487 43.89 12.75 -29.85
CA ASN A 487 43.21 11.47 -29.95
C ASN A 487 43.77 10.48 -28.92
N ARG A 488 45.11 10.41 -28.80
CA ARG A 488 45.77 9.59 -27.79
C ARG A 488 45.44 10.03 -26.36
N MET A 489 45.36 11.34 -26.13
CA MET A 489 44.90 11.91 -24.85
C MET A 489 43.45 11.55 -24.53
N SER A 490 42.57 11.55 -25.53
CA SER A 490 41.17 11.15 -25.37
C SER A 490 41.07 9.67 -25.02
N GLU A 491 41.79 8.82 -25.77
CA GLU A 491 41.80 7.38 -25.57
C GLU A 491 42.36 6.99 -24.20
N LEU A 492 43.51 7.56 -23.81
CA LEU A 492 44.09 7.35 -22.48
C LEU A 492 43.15 7.85 -21.38
N ARG A 493 42.48 8.98 -21.59
CA ARG A 493 41.53 9.51 -20.62
C ARG A 493 40.34 8.56 -20.41
N ASP A 494 39.78 8.00 -21.47
CA ASP A 494 38.66 7.06 -21.38
C ASP A 494 39.10 5.75 -20.70
N GLN A 495 40.32 5.27 -21.00
CA GLN A 495 40.91 4.09 -20.34
C GLN A 495 41.15 4.34 -18.84
N ILE A 496 41.71 5.50 -18.49
CA ILE A 496 41.94 5.90 -17.09
C ILE A 496 40.61 6.08 -16.35
N ASP A 497 39.64 6.75 -16.95
CA ASP A 497 38.33 6.97 -16.35
C ASP A 497 37.60 5.64 -16.14
N THR A 498 37.71 4.67 -17.06
CA THR A 498 37.10 3.33 -16.93
C THR A 498 37.80 2.48 -15.86
N LEU A 499 39.13 2.37 -15.91
CA LEU A 499 39.91 1.59 -14.95
C LEU A 499 39.78 2.16 -13.52
N SER A 500 39.85 3.49 -13.40
CA SER A 500 39.68 4.15 -12.11
C SER A 500 38.26 3.99 -11.58
N PHE A 501 37.23 4.09 -12.43
CA PHE A 501 35.85 3.84 -12.04
C PHE A 501 35.66 2.41 -11.50
N GLN A 502 36.25 1.41 -12.15
CA GLN A 502 36.18 0.03 -11.67
C GLN A 502 36.87 -0.13 -10.30
N ARG A 503 38.14 0.28 -10.18
CA ARG A 503 38.92 0.15 -8.93
C ARG A 503 38.33 0.95 -7.76
N ILE A 504 37.75 2.11 -8.04
CA ILE A 504 37.07 2.91 -7.01
C ILE A 504 35.83 2.18 -6.51
N ASN A 505 35.05 1.55 -7.39
CA ASN A 505 33.88 0.79 -6.97
C ASN A 505 34.27 -0.47 -6.18
N GLU A 506 35.33 -1.17 -6.58
CA GLU A 506 35.89 -2.30 -5.81
C GLU A 506 36.33 -1.85 -4.40
N TYR A 507 37.02 -0.71 -4.30
CA TYR A 507 37.38 -0.11 -3.01
C TYR A 507 36.14 0.25 -2.18
N LEU A 508 35.17 0.95 -2.77
CA LEU A 508 33.93 1.34 -2.07
C LEU A 508 33.13 0.12 -1.60
N ASP A 509 33.08 -0.95 -2.40
CA ASP A 509 32.45 -2.22 -2.01
C ASP A 509 33.19 -2.88 -0.83
N SER A 510 34.51 -2.71 -0.73
CA SER A 510 35.33 -3.31 0.34
C SER A 510 35.24 -2.60 1.69
N ILE A 511 34.98 -1.29 1.70
CA ILE A 511 34.91 -0.48 2.92
C ILE A 511 33.49 -0.32 3.45
N GLU A 512 32.47 -0.68 2.66
CA GLU A 512 31.07 -0.46 3.03
C GLU A 512 30.67 -1.32 4.24
N ASP A 513 30.28 -0.65 5.33
CA ASP A 513 29.77 -1.26 6.56
C ASP A 513 28.44 -0.60 6.96
N ASN A 514 27.77 -1.14 7.97
CA ASN A 514 26.47 -0.63 8.44
C ASN A 514 26.53 0.82 8.96
N ASP A 515 27.70 1.31 9.38
CA ASP A 515 27.91 2.62 10.00
C ASP A 515 28.31 3.71 8.98
N ASN A 516 28.74 3.31 7.79
CA ASN A 516 29.26 4.21 6.76
C ASN A 516 28.50 4.13 5.41
N VAL A 517 27.40 3.38 5.34
CA VAL A 517 26.59 3.20 4.12
C VAL A 517 26.25 4.53 3.45
N SER A 518 25.91 5.56 4.23
CA SER A 518 25.52 6.87 3.70
C SER A 518 26.70 7.66 3.13
N GLU A 519 27.86 7.58 3.77
CA GLU A 519 29.11 8.18 3.33
C GLU A 519 29.61 7.51 2.04
N VAL A 520 29.58 6.18 2.00
CA VAL A 520 29.96 5.38 0.83
C VAL A 520 29.00 5.63 -0.34
N ALA A 521 27.69 5.64 -0.09
CA ALA A 521 26.70 5.98 -1.11
C ALA A 521 26.90 7.39 -1.67
N PHE A 522 27.23 8.37 -0.82
CA PHE A 522 27.55 9.72 -1.25
C PHE A 522 28.80 9.77 -2.16
N ALA A 523 29.87 9.05 -1.79
CA ALA A 523 31.08 8.95 -2.59
C ALA A 523 30.82 8.26 -3.94
N ARG A 524 30.04 7.17 -3.93
CA ARG A 524 29.60 6.41 -5.11
C ARG A 524 28.79 7.29 -6.08
N SER A 525 27.90 8.13 -5.57
CA SER A 525 27.13 9.11 -6.35
C SER A 525 28.04 10.13 -7.05
N ALA A 526 29.00 10.71 -6.32
CA ALA A 526 29.93 11.69 -6.86
C ALA A 526 30.82 11.13 -8.00
N ILE A 527 31.16 9.84 -7.92
CA ILE A 527 31.95 9.13 -8.94
C ILE A 527 31.09 8.76 -10.14
N THR A 528 29.90 8.20 -9.90
CA THR A 528 28.97 7.78 -10.95
C THR A 528 28.52 8.97 -11.80
N PHE A 529 28.25 10.13 -11.17
CA PHE A 529 27.93 11.35 -11.91
C PHE A 529 29.06 11.81 -12.84
N ARG A 530 30.33 11.66 -12.42
CA ARG A 530 31.49 12.01 -13.26
C ARG A 530 31.62 11.08 -14.47
N HIS A 531 31.36 9.79 -14.28
CA HIS A 531 31.45 8.78 -15.33
C HIS A 531 30.30 8.89 -16.35
N ARG A 532 29.10 9.30 -15.91
CA ARG A 532 27.85 9.37 -16.71
C ARG A 532 27.74 10.48 -17.77
N ARG A 533 28.83 11.11 -18.23
CA ARG A 533 28.73 12.20 -19.23
C ARG A 533 28.21 11.79 -20.63
N GLY A 534 27.73 10.55 -20.84
CA GLY A 534 27.29 10.08 -22.17
C GLY A 534 26.26 8.93 -22.28
N SER A 535 25.72 8.33 -21.21
CA SER A 535 24.75 7.22 -21.36
C SER A 535 23.54 7.36 -20.43
N LYS A 536 22.35 7.50 -21.01
CA LYS A 536 21.05 7.57 -20.34
C LYS A 536 20.20 6.38 -20.81
N ASN A 537 20.26 5.25 -20.11
CA ASN A 537 19.27 4.18 -20.28
C ASN A 537 18.34 4.15 -19.06
N SER A 538 17.32 5.00 -19.06
CA SER A 538 16.36 5.13 -17.96
C SER A 538 15.46 3.90 -17.79
N ALA A 539 15.19 3.15 -18.86
CA ALA A 539 14.33 1.97 -18.83
C ALA A 539 14.91 0.83 -17.99
N TYR A 540 16.19 0.49 -18.20
CA TYR A 540 16.85 -0.58 -17.44
C TYR A 540 16.98 -0.25 -15.94
N GLN A 541 17.18 1.03 -15.61
CA GLN A 541 17.20 1.50 -14.22
C GLN A 541 15.84 1.35 -13.54
N LYS A 542 14.72 1.57 -14.27
CA LYS A 542 13.38 1.32 -13.75
C LYS A 542 13.21 -0.17 -13.39
N ASP A 543 13.59 -1.07 -14.29
CA ASP A 543 13.48 -2.51 -14.06
C ASP A 543 14.34 -2.97 -12.87
N LEU A 544 15.56 -2.43 -12.76
CA LEU A 544 16.45 -2.74 -11.65
C LEU A 544 15.94 -2.21 -10.31
N LEU A 545 15.31 -1.03 -10.29
CA LEU A 545 14.68 -0.47 -9.10
C LEU A 545 13.44 -1.27 -8.68
N ILE A 546 12.60 -1.70 -9.64
CA ILE A 546 11.47 -2.60 -9.37
C ILE A 546 11.98 -3.90 -8.75
N THR A 547 13.07 -4.46 -9.29
CA THR A 547 13.71 -5.67 -8.75
C THR A 547 14.20 -5.46 -7.32
N ALA A 548 14.79 -4.31 -7.02
CA ALA A 548 15.23 -3.97 -5.66
C ALA A 548 14.05 -3.86 -4.68
N LEU A 549 12.95 -3.22 -5.07
CA LEU A 549 11.73 -3.13 -4.25
C LEU A 549 11.09 -4.52 -4.03
N GLN A 550 11.14 -5.41 -5.03
CA GLN A 550 10.69 -6.80 -4.85
C GLN A 550 11.49 -7.53 -3.76
N TYR A 551 12.80 -7.29 -3.65
CA TYR A 551 13.61 -7.85 -2.57
C TYR A 551 13.22 -7.29 -1.19
N GLU A 552 12.86 -6.01 -1.09
CA GLU A 552 12.35 -5.41 0.15
C GLU A 552 11.03 -6.09 0.59
N TYR A 553 10.07 -6.25 -0.33
CA TYR A 553 8.83 -6.98 -0.05
C TYR A 553 9.09 -8.45 0.33
N GLN A 554 10.05 -9.10 -0.33
CA GLN A 554 10.43 -10.48 0.00
C GLN A 554 11.00 -10.58 1.41
N PHE A 555 11.84 -9.63 1.82
CA PHE A 555 12.38 -9.56 3.18
C PHE A 555 11.25 -9.46 4.21
N ILE A 556 10.33 -8.51 4.03
CA ILE A 556 9.18 -8.31 4.93
C ILE A 556 8.35 -9.60 5.02
N SER A 557 8.01 -10.20 3.88
CA SER A 557 7.23 -11.45 3.85
C SER A 557 7.94 -12.60 4.56
N THR A 558 9.27 -12.69 4.44
CA THR A 558 10.07 -13.74 5.09
C THR A 558 10.12 -13.55 6.59
N GLN A 559 10.40 -12.32 7.07
CA GLN A 559 10.43 -12.01 8.50
C GLN A 559 9.07 -12.22 9.17
N PHE A 560 7.98 -11.88 8.47
CA PHE A 560 6.62 -12.10 8.97
C PHE A 560 6.30 -13.60 9.10
N LYS A 561 6.65 -14.42 8.10
CA LYS A 561 6.47 -15.88 8.14
C LYS A 561 7.29 -16.55 9.24
N GLN A 562 8.48 -16.03 9.53
CA GLN A 562 9.35 -16.54 10.59
C GLN A 562 8.91 -16.09 12.00
N GLY A 563 7.95 -15.17 12.10
CA GLY A 563 7.45 -14.64 13.37
C GLY A 563 8.36 -13.58 14.02
N ASN A 564 9.35 -13.06 13.28
CA ASN A 564 10.30 -12.05 13.78
C ASN A 564 9.69 -10.64 13.81
N ILE A 565 8.68 -10.39 12.96
CA ILE A 565 7.89 -9.15 12.94
C ILE A 565 6.41 -9.48 13.07
N ASP A 566 5.66 -8.60 13.73
CA ASP A 566 4.21 -8.70 13.82
C ASP A 566 3.52 -8.13 12.58
N LYS A 567 2.20 -8.28 12.51
CA LYS A 567 1.42 -7.81 11.36
C LYS A 567 1.48 -6.28 11.22
N ASP A 568 1.45 -5.54 12.33
CA ASP A 568 1.47 -4.08 12.32
C ASP A 568 2.80 -3.52 11.79
N LEU A 569 3.93 -4.08 12.27
CA LEU A 569 5.25 -3.72 11.78
C LEU A 569 5.43 -4.09 10.30
N SER A 570 4.94 -5.27 9.89
CA SER A 570 4.92 -5.70 8.49
C SER A 570 4.13 -4.72 7.61
N ASP A 571 2.92 -4.34 8.02
CA ASP A 571 2.05 -3.42 7.28
C ASP A 571 2.68 -2.03 7.18
N ARG A 572 3.30 -1.52 8.26
CA ARG A 572 4.06 -0.26 8.24
C ARG A 572 5.27 -0.30 7.31
N LEU A 573 6.04 -1.39 7.30
CA LEU A 573 7.18 -1.56 6.40
C LEU A 573 6.71 -1.61 4.94
N ASN A 574 5.67 -2.38 4.63
CA ASN A 574 5.09 -2.44 3.28
C ASN A 574 4.58 -1.06 2.83
N GLN A 575 3.92 -0.31 3.70
CA GLN A 575 3.47 1.05 3.40
C GLN A 575 4.65 1.99 3.12
N SER A 576 5.76 1.82 3.83
CA SER A 576 6.99 2.56 3.55
C SER A 576 7.51 2.26 2.15
N VAL A 577 7.67 0.97 1.80
CA VAL A 577 8.15 0.55 0.48
C VAL A 577 7.25 1.09 -0.63
N ALA A 578 5.92 1.02 -0.46
CA ALA A 578 4.97 1.58 -1.42
C ALA A 578 5.10 3.10 -1.57
N THR A 579 5.36 3.81 -0.46
CA THR A 579 5.60 5.26 -0.48
C THR A 579 6.88 5.58 -1.24
N ASP A 580 7.96 4.83 -0.97
CA ASP A 580 9.25 5.00 -1.61
C ASP A 580 9.14 4.70 -3.13
N GLN A 581 8.47 3.62 -3.52
CA GLN A 581 8.15 3.28 -4.91
C GLN A 581 7.44 4.44 -5.65
N MET A 582 6.40 5.02 -5.05
CA MET A 582 5.66 6.13 -5.66
C MET A 582 6.55 7.36 -5.89
N VAL A 583 7.39 7.70 -4.90
CA VAL A 583 8.34 8.82 -5.02
C VAL A 583 9.34 8.57 -6.14
N TYR A 584 9.79 7.34 -6.30
CA TYR A 584 10.80 6.97 -7.28
C TYR A 584 10.27 6.97 -8.70
N LEU A 585 9.10 6.37 -8.93
CA LEU A 585 8.47 6.37 -10.25
C LEU A 585 8.20 7.80 -10.75
N GLN A 586 7.74 8.70 -9.87
CA GLN A 586 7.56 10.12 -10.22
C GLN A 586 8.88 10.82 -10.59
N SER A 587 9.98 10.53 -9.87
CA SER A 587 11.27 11.20 -10.10
C SER A 587 11.95 10.82 -11.42
N ILE A 588 11.60 9.65 -11.98
CA ILE A 588 12.18 9.16 -13.24
C ILE A 588 11.38 9.69 -14.44
N ASP A 589 10.08 9.95 -14.29
CA ASP A 589 9.25 10.50 -15.38
C ASP A 589 9.44 12.02 -15.58
N ASP A 590 9.98 12.73 -14.59
CA ASP A 590 10.30 14.16 -14.65
C ASP A 590 11.68 14.48 -15.30
N ASN A 591 12.49 13.47 -15.67
CA ASN A 591 13.87 13.57 -16.21
C ASN A 591 14.03 12.99 -17.61
#